data_AF-A0A848W0M6-F1
#
_entry.id   AF-A0A848W0M6-F1
#
_cell.length_a   1.000
_cell.length_b   1.000
_cell.length_c   1.000
_cell.angle_alpha   90.00
_cell.angle_beta   90.00
_cell.angle_gamma   90.00
#
_symmetry.space_group_name_H-M   'P 1'
#
loop_
_entity.id
_entity.type
_entity.pdbx_description
1 polymer ?
#
loop_
_entity_poly.entity_id
_entity_poly.type
_entity_poly.pdbx_seq_one_letter_code
_entity_poly.pdbx_strand_id
1 'polypeptide(L)'
;MNISVVVVSRRRPVWLARCLKAIRQLDHPSFEVVVVADPKSLAVTDCADLKTVPFDIPNISAARNLGLCSAAGDLCVFIDDDAVPEPLWLRHHEDAITHTGAVASVGYVRGRNGISFQSQVHSVDREAETHEERATGDCPHVPELQAGRALKLVGTNMAIKRSKLCEIGGFDEALRYFLDDSDISIRLAGSGAKCAVAPLAEVHHAFAPSERRTSLRAPVSLFDIGRSSAIFFRRHDSGDLDELFTRIMRRERARLERHMVAGTCEPRDIATILKTLKDGWSDGLVDALSDLSEIQPQAADFRPVHPIPPGHVVLQSRLLRRRRALARAEDVAKKSARVSLFSFSLTPVRHHVRYTETGVWLQTGGQFGRTCRNANFFKWCRFAERLKEESARVAKIRGI
;
A
#
# COMPACT_ATOMS: atom_id res chain seq x y z
N MET A 1 13.33 -17.26 0.71
CA MET A 1 12.41 -17.51 1.84
C MET A 1 11.00 -17.75 1.31
N ASN A 2 10.12 -18.39 2.07
CA ASN A 2 8.71 -18.51 1.67
C ASN A 2 7.96 -17.23 2.04
N ILE A 3 7.14 -16.71 1.13
CA ILE A 3 6.42 -15.44 1.32
C ILE A 3 4.91 -15.67 1.27
N SER A 4 4.16 -15.11 2.22
CA SER A 4 2.70 -15.04 2.17
C SER A 4 2.27 -13.61 1.87
N VAL A 5 1.64 -13.40 0.71
CA VAL A 5 1.01 -12.12 0.37
C VAL A 5 -0.38 -12.09 0.96
N VAL A 6 -0.65 -11.14 1.85
CA VAL A 6 -1.95 -10.97 2.51
C VAL A 6 -2.69 -9.80 1.89
N VAL A 7 -3.88 -10.09 1.34
CA VAL A 7 -4.78 -9.09 0.74
C VAL A 7 -6.09 -9.06 1.51
N VAL A 8 -6.44 -7.91 2.05
CA VAL A 8 -7.73 -7.68 2.71
C VAL A 8 -8.65 -6.91 1.76
N SER A 9 -9.87 -7.39 1.57
CA SER A 9 -10.87 -6.70 0.75
C SER A 9 -12.26 -6.75 1.37
N ARG A 10 -13.02 -5.67 1.22
CA ARG A 10 -14.43 -5.65 1.64
C ARG A 10 -15.24 -4.79 0.69
N ARG A 11 -16.30 -5.37 0.13
CA ARG A 11 -17.26 -4.77 -0.82
C ARG A 11 -16.57 -4.19 -2.06
N ARG A 12 -15.43 -4.76 -2.48
CA ARG A 12 -14.58 -4.25 -3.57
C ARG A 12 -14.11 -5.34 -4.56
N PRO A 13 -15.00 -6.19 -5.10
CA PRO A 13 -14.62 -7.30 -5.98
C PRO A 13 -13.79 -6.87 -7.21
N VAL A 14 -14.12 -5.72 -7.82
CA VAL A 14 -13.41 -5.23 -9.02
C VAL A 14 -11.96 -4.83 -8.70
N TRP A 15 -11.73 -4.20 -7.54
CA TRP A 15 -10.39 -3.80 -7.11
C TRP A 15 -9.57 -5.02 -6.72
N LEU A 16 -10.16 -5.93 -5.94
CA LEU A 16 -9.54 -7.20 -5.57
C LEU A 16 -9.11 -8.00 -6.81
N ALA A 17 -9.99 -8.15 -7.81
CA ALA A 17 -9.65 -8.85 -9.06
C ALA A 17 -8.47 -8.20 -9.80
N ARG A 18 -8.39 -6.87 -9.78
CA ARG A 18 -7.29 -6.11 -10.38
C ARG A 18 -5.97 -6.30 -9.61
N CYS A 19 -6.01 -6.27 -8.28
CA CYS A 19 -4.84 -6.52 -7.43
C CYS A 19 -4.33 -7.97 -7.60
N LEU A 20 -5.21 -8.96 -7.53
CA LEU A 20 -4.84 -10.37 -7.72
C LEU A 20 -4.25 -10.66 -9.10
N LYS A 21 -4.76 -9.99 -10.15
CA LYS A 21 -4.17 -10.07 -11.50
C LYS A 21 -2.73 -9.57 -11.53
N ALA A 22 -2.41 -8.51 -10.78
CA ALA A 22 -1.05 -7.98 -10.67
C ALA A 22 -0.15 -8.88 -9.81
N ILE A 23 -0.67 -9.44 -8.72
CA ILE A 23 0.04 -10.40 -7.87
C ILE A 23 0.46 -11.65 -8.67
N ARG A 24 -0.38 -12.13 -9.59
CA ARG A 24 -0.01 -13.23 -10.49
C ARG A 24 1.16 -12.92 -11.43
N GLN A 25 1.46 -11.65 -11.66
CA GLN A 25 2.57 -11.21 -12.49
C GLN A 25 3.88 -11.04 -11.70
N LEU A 26 3.88 -11.25 -10.39
CA LEU A 26 5.08 -11.17 -9.58
C LEU A 26 6.14 -12.18 -10.06
N ASP A 27 7.39 -11.72 -10.06
CA ASP A 27 8.55 -12.55 -10.36
C ASP A 27 9.18 -12.95 -9.03
N HIS A 28 8.66 -14.02 -8.42
CA HIS A 28 9.21 -14.60 -7.20
C HIS A 28 8.97 -16.12 -7.21
N PRO A 29 9.98 -16.95 -6.90
CA PRO A 29 9.87 -18.40 -7.07
C PRO A 29 9.01 -19.10 -6.00
N SER A 30 8.86 -18.52 -4.81
CA SER A 30 8.11 -19.14 -3.71
C SER A 30 7.25 -18.12 -2.97
N PHE A 31 5.98 -18.00 -3.37
CA PHE A 31 5.01 -17.23 -2.61
C PHE A 31 3.61 -17.85 -2.68
N GLU A 32 2.84 -17.65 -1.63
CA GLU A 32 1.41 -17.94 -1.58
C GLU A 32 0.61 -16.65 -1.42
N VAL A 33 -0.70 -16.73 -1.62
CA VAL A 33 -1.60 -15.58 -1.47
C VAL A 33 -2.76 -15.95 -0.55
N VAL A 34 -2.94 -15.14 0.48
CA VAL A 34 -4.04 -15.21 1.44
C VAL A 34 -4.98 -14.03 1.21
N VAL A 35 -6.23 -14.32 0.85
CA VAL A 35 -7.27 -13.33 0.62
C VAL A 35 -8.28 -13.40 1.75
N VAL A 36 -8.40 -12.32 2.51
CA VAL A 36 -9.42 -12.18 3.56
C VAL A 36 -10.47 -11.20 3.08
N ALA A 37 -11.67 -11.69 2.77
CA ALA A 37 -12.69 -10.84 2.17
C ALA A 37 -14.13 -11.29 2.39
N ASP A 38 -15.08 -10.38 2.13
CA ASP A 38 -16.50 -10.70 2.19
C ASP A 38 -16.89 -11.69 1.07
N PRO A 39 -18.01 -12.45 1.22
CA PRO A 39 -18.41 -13.46 0.25
C PRO A 39 -18.52 -12.96 -1.20
N LYS A 40 -18.97 -11.72 -1.42
CA LYS A 40 -19.10 -11.15 -2.77
C LYS A 40 -17.74 -10.83 -3.38
N SER A 41 -16.77 -10.39 -2.58
CA SER A 41 -15.40 -10.20 -3.04
C SER A 41 -14.68 -11.53 -3.25
N LEU A 42 -14.92 -12.56 -2.43
CA LEU A 42 -14.35 -13.89 -2.66
C LEU A 42 -14.89 -14.56 -3.93
N ALA A 43 -16.12 -14.25 -4.36
CA ALA A 43 -16.66 -14.79 -5.60
C ALA A 43 -15.86 -14.41 -6.87
N VAL A 44 -14.99 -13.40 -6.83
CA VAL A 44 -14.08 -13.07 -7.95
C VAL A 44 -12.72 -13.77 -7.87
N THR A 45 -12.48 -14.54 -6.81
CA THR A 45 -11.24 -15.30 -6.57
C THR A 45 -11.37 -16.70 -7.18
N ASP A 46 -11.46 -16.77 -8.51
CA ASP A 46 -11.72 -18.03 -9.24
C ASP A 46 -10.46 -18.91 -9.38
N CYS A 47 -9.74 -19.13 -8.27
CA CYS A 47 -8.37 -19.63 -8.30
C CYS A 47 -8.14 -20.64 -7.17
N ALA A 48 -7.98 -21.92 -7.52
CA ALA A 48 -7.72 -22.99 -6.56
C ALA A 48 -6.45 -22.78 -5.72
N ASP A 49 -5.48 -22.01 -6.25
CA ASP A 49 -4.18 -21.78 -5.63
C ASP A 49 -4.19 -20.63 -4.58
N LEU A 50 -5.36 -20.02 -4.31
CA LEU A 50 -5.50 -18.97 -3.30
C LEU A 50 -6.02 -19.55 -1.99
N LYS A 51 -5.48 -19.07 -0.87
CA LYS A 51 -6.09 -19.28 0.44
C LYS A 51 -7.14 -18.20 0.66
N THR A 52 -8.41 -18.58 0.78
CA THR A 52 -9.51 -17.62 0.99
C THR A 52 -10.09 -17.74 2.38
N VAL A 53 -10.26 -16.62 3.08
CA VAL A 53 -10.87 -16.55 4.41
C VAL A 53 -12.06 -15.59 4.36
N PRO A 54 -13.30 -16.08 4.59
CA PRO A 54 -14.48 -15.22 4.57
C PRO A 54 -14.51 -14.27 5.78
N PHE A 55 -14.69 -12.97 5.54
CA PHE A 55 -14.76 -11.93 6.57
C PHE A 55 -15.52 -10.69 6.07
N ASP A 56 -16.65 -10.34 6.69
CA ASP A 56 -17.47 -9.16 6.33
C ASP A 56 -17.70 -8.19 7.50
N ILE A 57 -16.69 -8.02 8.35
CA ILE A 57 -16.70 -7.05 9.45
C ILE A 57 -15.79 -5.87 9.06
N PRO A 58 -16.18 -4.61 9.28
CA PRO A 58 -15.38 -3.43 8.89
C PRO A 58 -14.20 -3.17 9.86
N ASN A 59 -13.36 -4.17 10.08
CA ASN A 59 -12.17 -4.12 10.95
C ASN A 59 -10.94 -4.61 10.18
N ILE A 60 -10.04 -3.68 9.82
CA ILE A 60 -8.86 -4.02 9.01
C ILE A 60 -7.83 -4.84 9.79
N SER A 61 -7.64 -4.54 11.08
CA SER A 61 -6.70 -5.24 11.95
C SER A 61 -7.10 -6.70 12.13
N ALA A 62 -8.37 -6.96 12.45
CA ALA A 62 -8.89 -8.32 12.57
C ALA A 62 -8.76 -9.10 11.25
N ALA A 63 -9.07 -8.47 10.11
CA ALA A 63 -8.89 -9.10 8.81
C ALA A 63 -7.42 -9.44 8.52
N ARG A 64 -6.48 -8.56 8.88
CA ARG A 64 -5.04 -8.84 8.74
C ARG A 64 -4.56 -9.95 9.66
N ASN A 65 -5.07 -10.03 10.89
CA ASN A 65 -4.78 -11.13 11.81
C ASN A 65 -5.30 -12.47 11.27
N LEU A 66 -6.51 -12.53 10.72
CA LEU A 66 -7.00 -13.73 10.03
C LEU A 66 -6.08 -14.15 8.86
N GLY A 67 -5.57 -13.16 8.13
CA GLY A 67 -4.59 -13.37 7.08
C GLY A 67 -3.27 -13.93 7.60
N LEU A 68 -2.75 -13.36 8.69
CA LEU A 68 -1.55 -13.82 9.40
C LEU A 68 -1.69 -15.25 9.90
N CYS A 69 -2.83 -15.61 10.51
CA CYS A 69 -3.10 -16.94 11.02
C CYS A 69 -3.16 -18.00 9.90
N SER A 70 -3.61 -17.60 8.71
CA SER A 70 -3.72 -18.48 7.54
C SER A 70 -2.44 -18.54 6.68
N ALA A 71 -1.53 -17.59 6.88
CA ALA A 71 -0.23 -17.52 6.22
C ALA A 71 0.70 -18.63 6.72
N ALA A 72 1.51 -19.18 5.81
CA ALA A 72 2.49 -20.24 6.06
C ALA A 72 3.93 -19.80 5.70
N GLY A 73 4.11 -18.65 5.07
CA GLY A 73 5.40 -18.09 4.70
C GLY A 73 6.16 -17.52 5.90
N ASP A 74 7.49 -17.47 5.77
CA ASP A 74 8.39 -16.89 6.77
C ASP A 74 8.22 -15.36 6.86
N LEU A 75 7.82 -14.74 5.74
CA LEU A 75 7.56 -13.32 5.59
C LEU A 75 6.11 -13.08 5.17
N CYS A 76 5.38 -12.29 5.95
CA CYS A 76 4.05 -11.82 5.59
C CYS A 76 4.17 -10.45 4.93
N VAL A 77 3.67 -10.32 3.70
CA VAL A 77 3.70 -9.06 2.94
C VAL A 77 2.27 -8.58 2.72
N PHE A 78 1.96 -7.40 3.23
CA PHE A 78 0.62 -6.82 3.21
C PHE A 78 0.47 -5.83 2.06
N ILE A 79 -0.66 -5.93 1.38
CA ILE A 79 -1.03 -5.02 0.28
C ILE A 79 -2.55 -4.77 0.29
N ASP A 80 -2.94 -3.53 -0.01
CA ASP A 80 -4.35 -3.18 -0.15
C ASP A 80 -4.90 -3.66 -1.50
N ASP A 81 -6.19 -4.00 -1.53
CA ASP A 81 -6.89 -4.47 -2.74
C ASP A 81 -6.97 -3.43 -3.88
N ASP A 82 -6.69 -2.16 -3.63
CA ASP A 82 -6.62 -1.10 -4.63
C ASP A 82 -5.19 -0.66 -4.98
N ALA A 83 -4.20 -1.41 -4.51
CA ALA A 83 -2.82 -1.31 -4.95
C ALA A 83 -2.47 -2.34 -6.05
N VAL A 84 -1.39 -2.05 -6.77
CA VAL A 84 -0.82 -2.90 -7.81
C VAL A 84 0.69 -2.99 -7.56
N PRO A 85 1.24 -4.16 -7.21
CA PRO A 85 2.68 -4.29 -6.97
C PRO A 85 3.45 -4.33 -8.28
N GLU A 86 4.64 -3.73 -8.31
CA GLU A 86 5.58 -3.88 -9.43
C GLU A 86 6.13 -5.31 -9.49
N PRO A 87 6.56 -5.81 -10.66
CA PRO A 87 6.91 -7.23 -10.85
C PRO A 87 7.94 -7.80 -9.87
N LEU A 88 8.98 -7.03 -9.52
CA LEU A 88 10.04 -7.47 -8.62
C LEU A 88 9.75 -7.14 -7.13
N TRP A 89 8.53 -6.70 -6.80
CA TRP A 89 8.15 -6.19 -5.48
C TRP A 89 8.52 -7.12 -4.31
N LEU A 90 8.22 -8.42 -4.41
CA LEU A 90 8.55 -9.38 -3.36
C LEU A 90 10.05 -9.60 -3.20
N ARG A 91 10.80 -9.66 -4.31
CA ARG A 91 12.26 -9.77 -4.28
C ARG A 91 12.87 -8.58 -3.54
N HIS A 92 12.38 -7.38 -3.78
CA HIS A 92 12.91 -6.18 -3.13
C HIS A 92 12.62 -6.14 -1.62
N HIS A 93 11.48 -6.69 -1.17
CA HIS A 93 11.24 -6.89 0.26
C HIS A 93 12.14 -7.97 0.86
N GLU A 94 12.29 -9.12 0.21
CA GLU A 94 13.21 -10.18 0.64
C GLU A 94 14.66 -9.67 0.71
N ASP A 95 15.12 -8.97 -0.33
CA ASP A 95 16.45 -8.35 -0.40
C ASP A 95 16.65 -7.36 0.74
N ALA A 96 15.65 -6.52 1.06
CA ALA A 96 15.76 -5.59 2.17
C ALA A 96 15.92 -6.30 3.53
N ILE A 97 15.14 -7.36 3.76
CA ILE A 97 15.19 -8.15 5.00
C ILE A 97 16.53 -8.89 5.12
N THR A 98 16.97 -9.54 4.05
CA THR A 98 18.21 -10.33 4.03
C THR A 98 19.46 -9.45 4.11
N HIS A 99 19.49 -8.34 3.38
CA HIS A 99 20.64 -7.43 3.33
C HIS A 99 20.87 -6.69 4.65
N THR A 100 19.79 -6.29 5.33
CA THR A 100 19.88 -5.45 6.54
C THR A 100 19.75 -6.23 7.85
N GLY A 101 19.28 -7.48 7.79
CA GLY A 101 18.91 -8.27 8.97
C GLY A 101 17.65 -7.76 9.69
N ALA A 102 16.90 -6.82 9.10
CA ALA A 102 15.66 -6.30 9.66
C ALA A 102 14.58 -7.39 9.82
N VAL A 103 13.65 -7.17 10.75
CA VAL A 103 12.46 -8.04 10.91
C VAL A 103 11.30 -7.58 10.05
N ALA A 104 11.30 -6.32 9.63
CA ALA A 104 10.26 -5.72 8.81
C ALA A 104 10.87 -4.80 7.75
N SER A 105 10.15 -4.59 6.66
CA SER A 105 10.48 -3.57 5.67
C SER A 105 9.24 -2.83 5.16
N VAL A 106 9.44 -1.59 4.74
CA VAL A 106 8.42 -0.76 4.09
C VAL A 106 8.88 -0.36 2.70
N GLY A 107 7.99 -0.51 1.71
CA GLY A 107 8.25 -0.16 0.34
C GLY A 107 7.68 1.21 -0.04
N TYR A 108 8.09 1.76 -1.18
CA TYR A 108 7.55 3.03 -1.66
C TYR A 108 6.16 2.88 -2.30
N VAL A 109 5.32 3.89 -2.12
CA VAL A 109 3.97 3.91 -2.67
C VAL A 109 3.88 5.01 -3.74
N ARG A 110 3.58 4.63 -4.98
CA ARG A 110 3.28 5.57 -6.07
C ARG A 110 1.81 5.97 -6.03
N GLY A 111 1.53 7.25 -6.24
CA GLY A 111 0.17 7.75 -6.37
C GLY A 111 -0.43 7.50 -7.76
N ARG A 112 -1.65 8.02 -7.97
CA ARG A 112 -2.51 7.77 -9.15
C ARG A 112 -1.87 7.94 -10.53
N ASN A 113 -0.86 8.81 -10.68
CA ASN A 113 -0.19 9.00 -11.98
C ASN A 113 0.88 7.95 -12.28
N GLY A 114 1.18 7.07 -11.32
CA GLY A 114 2.22 6.05 -11.39
C GLY A 114 3.64 6.59 -11.46
N ILE A 115 3.84 7.86 -11.06
CA ILE A 115 5.13 8.56 -11.10
C ILE A 115 5.44 9.25 -9.78
N SER A 116 4.52 10.07 -9.26
CA SER A 116 4.74 10.77 -8.00
C SER A 116 4.61 9.81 -6.83
N PHE A 117 5.50 9.92 -5.84
CA PHE A 117 5.35 9.17 -4.60
C PHE A 117 4.20 9.75 -3.77
N GLN A 118 3.39 8.84 -3.24
CA GLN A 118 2.42 9.11 -2.16
C GLN A 118 3.09 8.92 -0.80
N SER A 119 3.99 7.94 -0.67
CA SER A 119 4.78 7.68 0.53
C SER A 119 6.16 7.18 0.15
N GLN A 120 7.18 7.70 0.84
CA GLN A 120 8.56 7.22 0.78
C GLN A 120 9.01 6.82 2.19
N VAL A 121 10.12 7.39 2.68
CA VAL A 121 10.64 7.14 4.02
C VAL A 121 10.01 8.14 4.98
N HIS A 122 9.18 7.64 5.88
CA HIS A 122 8.64 8.44 6.98
C HIS A 122 8.90 7.73 8.30
N SER A 123 8.95 8.48 9.39
CA SER A 123 8.88 7.95 10.74
C SER A 123 7.58 8.37 11.43
N VAL A 124 7.24 7.65 12.49
CA VAL A 124 6.07 7.95 13.34
C VAL A 124 6.51 7.96 14.80
N ASP A 125 5.95 8.87 15.58
CA ASP A 125 6.16 8.92 17.03
C ASP A 125 4.94 8.40 17.79
N ARG A 126 5.07 8.35 19.12
CA ARG A 126 3.97 7.93 20.01
C ARG A 126 2.79 8.89 19.97
N GLU A 127 2.96 10.12 19.49
CA GLU A 127 1.87 11.07 19.32
C GLU A 127 1.19 10.96 17.94
N ALA A 128 1.48 9.89 17.20
CA ALA A 128 0.98 9.59 15.87
C ALA A 128 1.33 10.64 14.81
N GLU A 129 2.33 11.49 15.06
CA GLU A 129 2.81 12.45 14.08
C GLU A 129 3.75 11.77 13.09
N THR A 130 3.60 12.14 11.83
CA THR A 130 4.41 11.58 10.74
C THR A 130 5.48 12.57 10.37
N HIS A 131 6.73 12.10 10.34
CA HIS A 131 7.88 12.93 10.00
C HIS A 131 8.50 12.45 8.69
N GLU A 132 8.82 13.39 7.81
CA GLU A 132 9.56 13.08 6.59
C GLU A 132 11.02 12.77 6.94
N GLU A 133 11.52 11.64 6.45
CA GLU A 133 12.89 11.20 6.67
C GLU A 133 13.65 11.16 5.35
N ARG A 134 14.98 11.22 5.43
CA ARG A 134 15.83 11.28 4.24
C ARG A 134 15.82 9.96 3.48
N ALA A 135 15.39 9.98 2.21
CA ALA A 135 15.56 8.86 1.30
C ALA A 135 17.02 8.71 0.86
N THR A 136 17.61 7.51 1.00
CA THR A 136 18.99 7.21 0.60
C THR A 136 19.06 6.35 -0.67
N GLY A 137 18.66 6.94 -1.80
CA GLY A 137 18.74 6.29 -3.11
C GLY A 137 17.90 5.01 -3.21
N ASP A 138 18.40 4.05 -3.99
CA ASP A 138 17.70 2.80 -4.31
C ASP A 138 18.10 1.61 -3.41
N CYS A 139 19.10 1.79 -2.53
CA CYS A 139 19.61 0.70 -1.70
C CYS A 139 18.73 0.46 -0.47
N PRO A 140 18.42 -0.81 -0.13
CA PRO A 140 17.79 -1.12 1.14
C PRO A 140 18.66 -0.69 2.33
N HIS A 141 18.05 -0.12 3.36
CA HIS A 141 18.78 0.40 4.52
C HIS A 141 17.87 0.48 5.76
N VAL A 142 18.48 0.45 6.95
CA VAL A 142 17.81 0.82 8.21
C VAL A 142 18.07 2.30 8.44
N PRO A 143 17.04 3.16 8.51
CA PRO A 143 17.25 4.59 8.71
C PRO A 143 17.66 4.89 10.14
N GLU A 144 18.53 5.89 10.30
CA GLU A 144 18.84 6.50 11.60
C GLU A 144 17.71 7.47 11.95
N LEU A 145 16.96 7.17 13.00
CA LEU A 145 15.80 7.95 13.42
C LEU A 145 16.08 8.67 14.74
N GLN A 146 15.40 9.81 14.95
CA GLN A 146 15.42 10.49 16.24
C GLN A 146 14.86 9.59 17.35
N ALA A 147 15.36 9.76 18.57
CA ALA A 147 14.87 9.03 19.73
C ALA A 147 13.35 9.20 19.90
N GLY A 148 12.65 8.10 20.21
CA GLY A 148 11.19 8.08 20.33
C GLY A 148 10.42 7.92 19.02
N ARG A 149 11.11 7.84 17.87
CA ARG A 149 10.48 7.58 16.56
C ARG A 149 10.71 6.16 16.09
N ALA A 150 9.75 5.63 15.35
CA ALA A 150 9.82 4.36 14.65
C ALA A 150 9.73 4.56 13.13
N LEU A 151 10.34 3.66 12.35
CA LEU A 151 10.14 3.63 10.91
C LEU A 151 8.66 3.37 10.65
N LYS A 152 8.00 4.28 9.94
CA LYS A 152 6.57 4.16 9.67
C LYS A 152 6.33 3.11 8.60
N LEU A 153 5.82 1.95 9.00
CA LEU A 153 5.26 0.99 8.07
C LEU A 153 3.97 1.56 7.45
N VAL A 154 3.65 1.09 6.25
CA VAL A 154 2.45 1.52 5.52
C VAL A 154 1.65 0.28 5.18
N GLY A 155 0.40 0.21 5.63
CA GLY A 155 -0.46 -0.96 5.46
C GLY A 155 -0.61 -1.45 4.02
N THR A 156 -0.50 -0.53 3.04
CA THR A 156 -0.53 -0.81 1.60
C THR A 156 0.74 -1.48 1.06
N ASN A 157 1.88 -1.36 1.75
CA ASN A 157 3.18 -1.80 1.26
C ASN A 157 4.20 -2.05 2.39
N MET A 158 4.02 -3.15 3.12
CA MET A 158 4.92 -3.56 4.19
C MET A 158 5.12 -5.07 4.21
N ALA A 159 6.29 -5.49 4.67
CA ALA A 159 6.64 -6.88 4.90
C ALA A 159 7.13 -7.06 6.33
N ILE A 160 6.70 -8.11 7.02
CA ILE A 160 7.08 -8.39 8.41
C ILE A 160 7.33 -9.89 8.56
N LYS A 161 8.43 -10.27 9.21
CA LYS A 161 8.69 -11.68 9.56
C LYS A 161 7.50 -12.21 10.35
N ARG A 162 6.92 -13.32 9.89
CA ARG A 162 5.71 -13.91 10.47
C ARG A 162 5.90 -14.19 11.96
N SER A 163 7.03 -14.80 12.33
CA SER A 163 7.37 -15.09 13.73
C SER A 163 7.37 -13.83 14.59
N LYS A 164 8.00 -12.74 14.13
CA LYS A 164 8.04 -11.49 14.89
C LYS A 164 6.67 -10.83 15.00
N LEU A 165 5.85 -10.91 13.94
CA LEU A 165 4.49 -10.38 13.98
C LEU A 165 3.58 -11.17 14.95
N CYS A 166 3.73 -12.49 14.99
CA CYS A 166 3.07 -13.35 15.98
C CYS A 166 3.52 -13.05 17.41
N GLU A 167 4.84 -12.94 17.62
CA GLU A 167 5.46 -12.63 18.93
C GLU A 167 4.90 -11.35 19.55
N ILE A 168 4.71 -10.30 18.76
CA ILE A 168 4.17 -9.02 19.26
C ILE A 168 2.63 -9.01 19.36
N GLY A 169 1.95 -10.12 19.09
CA GLY A 169 0.49 -10.24 19.18
C GLY A 169 -0.29 -9.75 17.95
N GLY A 170 0.33 -9.67 16.77
CA GLY A 170 -0.34 -9.25 15.53
C GLY A 170 -0.77 -7.78 15.56
N PHE A 171 -1.84 -7.46 14.83
CA PHE A 171 -2.47 -6.13 14.82
C PHE A 171 -3.47 -5.99 15.97
N ASP A 172 -3.51 -4.82 16.60
CA ASP A 172 -4.53 -4.51 17.60
C ASP A 172 -5.91 -4.38 16.95
N GLU A 173 -6.80 -5.35 17.20
CA GLU A 173 -8.15 -5.38 16.63
C GLU A 173 -9.05 -4.26 17.14
N ALA A 174 -8.68 -3.58 18.23
CA ALA A 174 -9.36 -2.38 18.69
C ALA A 174 -9.14 -1.18 17.73
N LEU A 175 -8.04 -1.19 16.97
CA LEU A 175 -7.75 -0.23 15.90
C LEU A 175 -8.44 -0.65 14.59
N ARG A 176 -9.77 -0.56 14.56
CA ARG A 176 -10.60 -1.06 13.43
C ARG A 176 -10.28 -0.43 12.09
N TYR A 177 -9.75 0.80 12.11
CA TYR A 177 -9.28 1.58 10.98
C TYR A 177 -8.42 2.72 11.50
N PHE A 178 -7.35 3.07 10.78
CA PHE A 178 -6.41 4.16 11.11
C PHE A 178 -5.48 3.82 12.29
N LEU A 179 -4.18 4.11 12.12
CA LEU A 179 -3.08 3.87 13.08
C LEU A 179 -2.72 2.41 13.38
N ASP A 180 -3.36 1.45 12.71
CA ASP A 180 -3.05 0.02 12.85
C ASP A 180 -1.61 -0.33 12.42
N ASP A 181 -1.09 0.33 11.38
CA ASP A 181 0.30 0.19 10.94
C ASP A 181 1.30 1.02 11.77
N SER A 182 0.90 2.21 12.23
CA SER A 182 1.65 3.02 13.18
C SER A 182 1.86 2.29 14.51
N ASP A 183 0.84 1.61 15.02
CA ASP A 183 0.91 0.82 16.25
C ASP A 183 1.95 -0.30 16.15
N ILE A 184 1.92 -1.05 15.05
CA ILE A 184 2.96 -2.06 14.74
C ILE A 184 4.34 -1.41 14.69
N SER A 185 4.47 -0.24 14.05
CA SER A 185 5.75 0.46 13.92
C SER A 185 6.35 0.79 15.29
N ILE A 186 5.54 1.37 16.20
CA ILE A 186 5.97 1.72 17.55
C ILE A 186 6.28 0.47 18.38
N ARG A 187 5.45 -0.59 18.31
CA ARG A 187 5.69 -1.84 19.03
C ARG A 187 6.96 -2.57 18.56
N LEU A 188 7.22 -2.60 17.25
CA LEU A 188 8.46 -3.17 16.71
C LEU A 188 9.69 -2.41 17.21
N ALA A 189 9.65 -1.07 17.17
CA ALA A 189 10.73 -0.24 17.71
C ALA A 189 10.92 -0.44 19.22
N GLY A 190 9.83 -0.51 19.99
CA GLY A 190 9.85 -0.78 21.42
C GLY A 190 10.46 -2.14 21.79
N SER A 191 10.36 -3.14 20.90
CA SER A 191 11.02 -4.44 21.05
C SER A 191 12.50 -4.45 20.65
N GLY A 192 13.07 -3.30 20.25
CA GLY A 192 14.45 -3.18 19.77
C GLY A 192 14.66 -3.73 18.35
N ALA A 193 13.59 -4.03 17.61
CA ALA A 193 13.69 -4.66 16.31
C ALA A 193 14.04 -3.66 15.20
N LYS A 194 14.91 -4.09 14.27
CA LYS A 194 15.28 -3.29 13.10
C LYS A 194 14.21 -3.37 12.03
N CYS A 195 13.81 -2.22 11.49
CA CYS A 195 12.93 -2.11 10.33
C CYS A 195 13.68 -1.40 9.20
N ALA A 196 13.56 -1.90 7.97
CA ALA A 196 14.29 -1.39 6.81
C ALA A 196 13.37 -0.69 5.79
N VAL A 197 13.94 0.25 5.06
CA VAL A 197 13.33 0.78 3.84
C VAL A 197 13.71 -0.13 2.68
N ALA A 198 12.75 -0.45 1.82
CA ALA A 198 12.93 -1.17 0.57
C ALA A 198 12.54 -0.25 -0.62
N PRO A 199 13.43 0.65 -1.08
CA PRO A 199 13.07 1.71 -2.04
C PRO A 199 12.47 1.19 -3.35
N LEU A 200 12.94 0.04 -3.81
CA LEU A 200 12.53 -0.60 -5.06
C LEU A 200 11.32 -1.54 -4.90
N ALA A 201 10.89 -1.83 -3.67
CA ALA A 201 9.65 -2.53 -3.42
C ALA A 201 8.48 -1.57 -3.63
N GLU A 202 8.14 -1.30 -4.89
CA GLU A 202 7.15 -0.30 -5.25
C GLU A 202 5.76 -0.88 -5.51
N VAL A 203 4.72 -0.19 -5.03
CA VAL A 203 3.32 -0.43 -5.41
C VAL A 203 2.69 0.84 -5.98
N HIS A 204 1.76 0.69 -6.91
CA HIS A 204 0.92 1.78 -7.43
C HIS A 204 -0.42 1.74 -6.73
N HIS A 205 -0.65 2.70 -5.84
CA HIS A 205 -1.88 2.80 -5.07
C HIS A 205 -2.90 3.65 -5.82
N ALA A 206 -4.05 3.04 -6.10
CA ALA A 206 -5.20 3.76 -6.62
C ALA A 206 -5.94 4.46 -5.47
N PHE A 207 -7.18 4.85 -5.74
CA PHE A 207 -8.06 5.36 -4.70
C PHE A 207 -9.42 4.75 -4.95
N ALA A 208 -9.66 3.59 -4.36
CA ALA A 208 -10.93 2.91 -4.48
C ALA A 208 -12.04 3.63 -3.69
N PRO A 209 -13.31 3.48 -4.09
CA PRO A 209 -14.44 3.87 -3.28
C PRO A 209 -14.39 3.20 -1.90
N SER A 210 -14.88 3.91 -0.88
CA SER A 210 -14.93 3.45 0.50
C SER A 210 -16.20 3.97 1.15
N GLU A 211 -16.87 3.17 1.96
CA GLU A 211 -18.07 3.58 2.71
C GLU A 211 -17.79 4.73 3.69
N ARG A 212 -16.51 4.98 4.00
CA ARG A 212 -16.06 6.07 4.87
C ARG A 212 -15.97 7.42 4.15
N ARG A 213 -16.20 7.47 2.83
CA ARG A 213 -16.06 8.66 1.99
C ARG A 213 -17.15 8.74 0.92
N THR A 214 -17.56 9.96 0.57
CA THR A 214 -18.43 10.20 -0.59
C THR A 214 -17.71 9.90 -1.91
N SER A 215 -18.44 9.87 -3.03
CA SER A 215 -17.83 9.78 -4.37
C SER A 215 -16.87 10.94 -4.68
N LEU A 216 -17.12 12.10 -4.06
CA LEU A 216 -16.26 13.29 -4.10
C LEU A 216 -15.15 13.28 -3.04
N ARG A 217 -14.99 12.15 -2.33
CA ARG A 217 -13.91 11.85 -1.37
C ARG A 217 -13.98 12.60 -0.05
N ALA A 218 -15.05 13.36 0.21
CA ALA A 218 -15.28 13.92 1.53
C ALA A 218 -15.54 12.79 2.54
N PRO A 219 -14.95 12.83 3.75
CA PRO A 219 -15.29 11.89 4.81
C PRO A 219 -16.79 11.93 5.12
N VAL A 220 -17.42 10.80 5.38
CA VAL A 220 -18.82 10.76 5.88
C VAL A 220 -18.90 10.65 7.40
N SER A 221 -17.84 10.12 8.02
CA SER A 221 -17.68 9.97 9.46
C SER A 221 -16.20 9.91 9.80
N LEU A 222 -15.85 10.37 10.99
CA LEU A 222 -14.52 10.31 11.59
C LEU A 222 -14.51 9.47 12.88
N PHE A 223 -15.60 8.74 13.17
CA PHE A 223 -15.72 7.92 14.39
C PHE A 223 -14.54 6.97 14.60
N ASP A 224 -14.23 6.13 13.61
CA ASP A 224 -13.11 5.19 13.70
C ASP A 224 -11.76 5.92 13.91
N ILE A 225 -11.57 7.10 13.31
CA ILE A 225 -10.34 7.89 13.48
C ILE A 225 -10.23 8.38 14.92
N GLY A 226 -11.32 8.91 15.50
CA GLY A 226 -11.33 9.35 16.90
C GLY A 226 -11.08 8.21 17.87
N ARG A 227 -11.79 7.09 17.65
CA ARG A 227 -11.69 5.88 18.47
C ARG A 227 -10.29 5.29 18.45
N SER A 228 -9.75 5.03 17.25
CA SER A 228 -8.41 4.46 17.11
C SER A 228 -7.32 5.38 17.65
N SER A 229 -7.50 6.70 17.53
CA SER A 229 -6.53 7.66 18.10
C SER A 229 -6.50 7.61 19.64
N ALA A 230 -7.67 7.58 20.29
CA ALA A 230 -7.74 7.47 21.75
C ALA A 230 -7.09 6.17 22.26
N ILE A 231 -7.38 5.05 21.60
CA ILE A 231 -6.80 3.74 21.94
C ILE A 231 -5.29 3.73 21.72
N PHE A 232 -4.83 4.23 20.57
CA PHE A 232 -3.41 4.32 20.24
C PHE A 232 -2.65 5.14 21.29
N PHE A 233 -3.14 6.31 21.68
CA PHE A 233 -2.45 7.14 22.66
C PHE A 233 -2.43 6.55 24.07
N ARG A 234 -3.51 5.89 24.48
CA ARG A 234 -3.55 5.16 25.75
C ARG A 234 -2.59 3.97 25.74
N ARG A 235 -2.46 3.27 24.60
CA ARG A 235 -1.57 2.13 24.45
C ARG A 235 -0.09 2.51 24.50
N HIS A 236 0.26 3.69 23.96
CA HIS A 236 1.64 4.13 23.82
C HIS A 236 2.09 5.18 24.84
N ASP A 237 1.24 5.49 25.83
CA ASP A 237 1.51 6.50 26.88
C ASP A 237 2.00 7.83 26.27
N SER A 238 1.21 8.36 25.34
CA SER A 238 1.62 9.42 24.43
C SER A 238 1.61 10.83 25.02
N GLY A 239 1.36 10.98 26.32
CA GLY A 239 1.27 12.27 27.01
C GLY A 239 -0.16 12.74 27.26
N ASP A 240 -0.38 14.05 27.22
CA ASP A 240 -1.67 14.68 27.54
C ASP A 240 -2.72 14.40 26.46
N LEU A 241 -3.70 13.56 26.80
CA LEU A 241 -4.77 13.15 25.90
C LEU A 241 -5.65 14.32 25.44
N ASP A 242 -5.85 15.36 26.26
CA ASP A 242 -6.68 16.52 25.90
C ASP A 242 -5.97 17.41 24.88
N GLU A 243 -4.66 17.60 25.03
CA GLU A 243 -3.83 18.31 24.05
C GLU A 243 -3.80 17.55 22.72
N LEU A 244 -3.55 16.24 22.76
CA LEU A 244 -3.52 15.37 21.58
C LEU A 244 -4.87 15.39 20.84
N PHE A 245 -5.99 15.30 21.57
CA PHE A 245 -7.32 15.41 20.96
C PHE A 245 -7.55 16.76 20.31
N THR A 246 -7.13 17.84 20.97
CA THR A 246 -7.22 19.21 20.41
C THR A 246 -6.46 19.32 19.09
N ARG A 247 -5.29 18.69 18.98
CA ARG A 247 -4.50 18.66 17.75
C ARG A 247 -5.19 17.88 16.63
N ILE A 248 -5.75 16.71 16.93
CA ILE A 248 -6.53 15.92 15.95
C ILE A 248 -7.75 16.71 15.49
N MET A 249 -8.52 17.30 16.41
CA MET A 249 -9.69 18.12 16.10
C MET A 249 -9.34 19.26 15.15
N ARG A 250 -8.22 19.96 15.40
CA ARG A 250 -7.73 21.04 14.52
C ARG A 250 -7.35 20.51 13.14
N ARG A 251 -6.61 19.40 13.07
CA ARG A 251 -6.17 18.78 11.80
C ARG A 251 -7.35 18.34 10.94
N GLU A 252 -8.32 17.62 11.52
CA GLU A 252 -9.48 17.12 10.78
C GLU A 252 -10.44 18.25 10.41
N ARG A 253 -10.62 19.27 11.26
CA ARG A 253 -11.36 20.49 10.89
C ARG A 253 -10.76 21.16 9.66
N ALA A 254 -9.45 21.44 9.67
CA ALA A 254 -8.77 22.05 8.53
C ALA A 254 -8.88 21.21 7.25
N ARG A 255 -8.91 19.87 7.39
CA ARG A 255 -9.16 18.96 6.26
C ARG A 255 -10.58 19.10 5.72
N LEU A 256 -11.60 19.16 6.58
CA LEU A 256 -12.99 19.31 6.18
C LEU A 256 -13.25 20.70 5.57
N GLU A 257 -12.60 21.75 6.07
CA GLU A 257 -12.66 23.09 5.47
C GLU A 257 -12.10 23.10 4.04
N ARG A 258 -10.99 22.37 3.76
CA ARG A 258 -10.51 22.18 2.39
C ARG A 258 -11.52 21.46 1.50
N HIS A 259 -12.24 20.46 2.04
CA HIS A 259 -13.31 19.79 1.31
C HIS A 259 -14.48 20.73 1.01
N MET A 260 -14.83 21.60 1.94
CA MET A 260 -15.87 22.61 1.77
C MET A 260 -15.49 23.64 0.70
N VAL A 261 -14.26 24.18 0.76
CA VAL A 261 -13.73 25.11 -0.26
C VAL A 261 -13.69 24.46 -1.64
N ALA A 262 -13.38 23.16 -1.70
CA ALA A 262 -13.39 22.39 -2.94
C ALA A 262 -14.81 22.02 -3.46
N GLY A 263 -15.88 22.38 -2.73
CA GLY A 263 -17.26 22.05 -3.09
C GLY A 263 -17.61 20.56 -2.94
N THR A 264 -16.87 19.83 -2.11
CA THR A 264 -17.05 18.37 -1.92
C THR A 264 -17.82 18.01 -0.65
N CYS A 265 -18.06 18.98 0.24
CA CYS A 265 -19.02 18.89 1.35
C CYS A 265 -19.59 20.29 1.66
N GLU A 266 -20.72 20.33 2.37
CA GLU A 266 -21.38 21.56 2.77
C GLU A 266 -20.91 22.03 4.17
N PRO A 267 -21.06 23.32 4.54
CA PRO A 267 -20.69 23.81 5.86
C PRO A 267 -21.34 23.04 7.02
N ARG A 268 -22.60 22.59 6.87
CA ARG A 268 -23.32 21.78 7.87
C ARG A 268 -22.71 20.41 8.09
N ASP A 269 -22.03 19.86 7.08
CA ASP A 269 -21.40 18.54 7.17
C ASP A 269 -20.21 18.58 8.12
N ILE A 270 -19.47 19.69 8.18
CA ILE A 270 -18.27 19.84 9.01
C ILE A 270 -18.61 19.57 10.49
N ALA A 271 -19.64 20.23 11.01
CA ALA A 271 -20.05 20.07 12.41
C ALA A 271 -20.53 18.64 12.70
N THR A 272 -21.31 18.05 11.79
CA THR A 272 -21.83 16.69 11.91
C THR A 272 -20.71 15.66 11.92
N ILE A 273 -19.75 15.78 10.99
CA ILE A 273 -18.61 14.87 10.88
C ILE A 273 -17.67 15.03 12.09
N LEU A 274 -17.36 16.25 12.53
CA LEU A 274 -16.53 16.47 13.72
C LEU A 274 -17.19 15.97 15.00
N LYS A 275 -18.53 15.97 15.09
CA LYS A 275 -19.22 15.31 16.20
C LYS A 275 -18.89 13.82 16.25
N THR A 276 -18.91 13.13 15.10
CA THR A 276 -18.54 11.70 15.06
C THR A 276 -17.10 11.44 15.49
N LEU A 277 -16.16 12.35 15.20
CA LEU A 277 -14.78 12.27 15.70
C LEU A 277 -14.73 12.28 17.24
N LYS A 278 -15.51 13.18 17.87
CA LYS A 278 -15.60 13.29 19.33
C LYS A 278 -16.30 12.09 19.97
N ASP A 279 -17.36 11.59 19.33
CA ASP A 279 -18.09 10.41 19.80
C ASP A 279 -17.16 9.18 19.76
N GLY A 280 -16.40 9.01 18.67
CA GLY A 280 -15.41 7.96 18.55
C GLY A 280 -14.27 8.09 19.56
N TRP A 281 -13.75 9.30 19.78
CA TRP A 281 -12.74 9.55 20.81
C TRP A 281 -13.23 9.13 22.20
N SER A 282 -14.44 9.53 22.58
CA SER A 282 -15.04 9.14 23.86
C SER A 282 -15.19 7.62 24.00
N ASP A 283 -15.60 6.93 22.93
CA ASP A 283 -15.69 5.46 22.88
C ASP A 283 -14.33 4.80 23.10
N GLY A 284 -13.28 5.30 22.43
CA GLY A 284 -11.92 4.77 22.57
C GLY A 284 -11.25 5.05 23.92
N LEU A 285 -11.69 6.07 24.67
CA LEU A 285 -11.20 6.36 26.02
C LEU A 285 -11.69 5.34 27.06
N VAL A 286 -12.92 4.83 26.90
CA VAL A 286 -13.53 3.88 27.84
C VAL A 286 -13.34 2.43 27.44
N ASP A 287 -12.95 2.15 26.19
CA ASP A 287 -12.69 0.79 25.73
C ASP A 287 -11.54 0.13 26.50
N ALA A 288 -11.63 -1.17 26.74
CA ALA A 288 -10.54 -1.90 27.36
C ALA A 288 -9.41 -2.07 26.34
N LEU A 289 -8.16 -1.81 26.75
CA LEU A 289 -7.02 -2.09 25.88
C LEU A 289 -6.90 -3.61 25.72
N SER A 290 -6.91 -4.06 24.46
CA SER A 290 -6.75 -5.48 24.14
C SER A 290 -5.39 -6.00 24.62
N ASP A 291 -5.41 -7.21 25.19
CA ASP A 291 -4.22 -7.97 25.49
C ASP A 291 -3.58 -8.44 24.17
N LEU A 292 -2.38 -7.95 23.87
CA LEU A 292 -1.61 -8.29 22.67
C LEU A 292 -0.69 -9.47 22.94
N SER A 293 -1.25 -10.53 23.52
CA SER A 293 -0.57 -11.79 23.74
C SER A 293 -0.12 -12.41 22.43
N GLU A 294 0.96 -13.20 22.50
CA GLU A 294 1.54 -13.87 21.34
C GLU A 294 0.49 -14.71 20.60
N ILE A 295 0.36 -14.47 19.29
CA ILE A 295 -0.53 -15.25 18.44
C ILE A 295 0.16 -16.58 18.14
N GLN A 296 -0.46 -17.68 18.56
CA GLN A 296 -0.02 -19.02 18.17
C GLN A 296 -0.42 -19.26 16.70
N PRO A 297 0.55 -19.28 15.76
CA PRO A 297 0.23 -19.45 14.36
C PRO A 297 -0.38 -20.83 14.11
N GLN A 298 -1.47 -20.89 13.35
CA GLN A 298 -1.96 -22.18 12.87
C GLN A 298 -0.93 -22.78 11.90
N ALA A 299 -0.70 -24.09 12.01
CA ALA A 299 0.07 -24.84 11.02
C ALA A 299 -0.78 -24.95 9.75
N ALA A 300 -0.74 -23.93 8.90
CA ALA A 300 -1.32 -23.98 7.58
C ALA A 300 -0.25 -24.47 6.59
N ASP A 301 -0.63 -25.39 5.70
CA ASP A 301 0.27 -25.81 4.62
C ASP A 301 0.55 -24.64 3.68
N PHE A 302 1.79 -24.51 3.22
CA PHE A 302 2.15 -23.52 2.22
C PHE A 302 1.53 -23.89 0.87
N ARG A 303 0.77 -22.96 0.28
CA ARG A 303 0.07 -23.16 -1.02
C ARG A 303 0.65 -22.23 -2.07
N PRO A 304 1.72 -22.65 -2.78
CA PRO A 304 2.39 -21.77 -3.73
C PRO A 304 1.46 -21.39 -4.89
N VAL A 305 1.44 -20.11 -5.24
CA VAL A 305 0.84 -19.66 -6.49
C VAL A 305 1.83 -19.92 -7.61
N HIS A 306 1.38 -20.51 -8.72
CA HIS A 306 2.23 -20.71 -9.89
C HIS A 306 2.68 -19.37 -10.49
N PRO A 307 3.98 -19.01 -10.42
CA PRO A 307 4.44 -17.73 -10.92
C PRO A 307 4.44 -17.72 -12.45
N ILE A 308 4.16 -16.56 -13.03
CA ILE A 308 4.39 -16.33 -14.45
C ILE A 308 5.88 -16.52 -14.76
N PRO A 309 6.26 -17.28 -15.81
CA PRO A 309 7.65 -17.53 -16.17
C PRO A 309 8.51 -16.27 -16.19
N PRO A 310 9.80 -16.36 -15.83
CA PRO A 310 10.74 -15.23 -15.85
C PRO A 310 10.70 -14.45 -17.17
N GLY A 311 10.89 -13.13 -17.09
CA GLY A 311 10.98 -12.24 -18.25
C GLY A 311 9.87 -11.19 -18.31
N HIS A 312 10.11 -10.18 -19.16
CA HIS A 312 9.22 -9.03 -19.29
C HIS A 312 9.26 -8.50 -20.72
N VAL A 313 8.11 -8.51 -21.39
CA VAL A 313 7.99 -8.06 -22.78
C VAL A 313 7.85 -6.54 -22.81
N VAL A 314 8.79 -5.87 -23.47
CA VAL A 314 8.73 -4.42 -23.70
C VAL A 314 8.22 -4.15 -25.12
N LEU A 315 7.08 -3.46 -25.21
CA LEU A 315 6.50 -2.99 -26.46
C LEU A 315 6.57 -1.47 -26.54
N GLN A 316 6.71 -0.95 -27.76
CA GLN A 316 6.79 0.48 -28.03
C GLN A 316 5.81 0.89 -29.13
N SER A 317 5.25 2.10 -29.03
CA SER A 317 4.36 2.65 -30.05
C SER A 317 4.40 4.17 -30.10
N ARG A 318 4.06 4.72 -31.27
CA ARG A 318 3.63 6.11 -31.38
C ARG A 318 2.14 6.23 -31.09
N LEU A 319 1.69 7.44 -30.77
CA LEU A 319 0.29 7.77 -30.48
C LEU A 319 -0.72 7.16 -31.48
N LEU A 320 -0.47 7.34 -32.79
CA LEU A 320 -1.39 6.90 -33.86
C LEU A 320 -1.55 5.38 -33.93
N ARG A 321 -0.57 4.60 -33.46
CA ARG A 321 -0.59 3.13 -33.49
C ARG A 321 -0.92 2.50 -32.12
N ARG A 322 -1.18 3.33 -31.11
CA ARG A 322 -1.34 2.89 -29.71
C ARG A 322 -2.45 1.86 -29.53
N ARG A 323 -3.60 2.01 -30.20
CA ARG A 323 -4.72 1.05 -30.08
C ARG A 323 -4.29 -0.36 -30.50
N ARG A 324 -3.63 -0.49 -31.66
CA ARG A 324 -3.11 -1.77 -32.17
C ARG A 324 -2.00 -2.33 -31.28
N ALA A 325 -1.10 -1.46 -30.79
CA ALA A 325 -0.03 -1.88 -29.88
C ALA A 325 -0.58 -2.34 -28.52
N LEU A 326 -1.62 -1.69 -28.01
CA LEU A 326 -2.29 -2.08 -26.77
C LEU A 326 -2.97 -3.44 -26.94
N ALA A 327 -3.75 -3.66 -28.01
CA ALA A 327 -4.35 -4.97 -28.27
C ALA A 327 -3.29 -6.10 -28.31
N ARG A 328 -2.15 -5.86 -28.97
CA ARG A 328 -1.02 -6.80 -28.96
C ARG A 328 -0.46 -7.01 -27.55
N ALA A 329 -0.30 -5.95 -26.75
CA ALA A 329 0.19 -6.05 -25.39
C ALA A 329 -0.76 -6.88 -24.51
N GLU A 330 -2.07 -6.72 -24.70
CA GLU A 330 -3.11 -7.46 -23.98
C GLU A 330 -3.11 -8.94 -24.38
N ASP A 331 -2.92 -9.26 -25.65
CA ASP A 331 -2.79 -10.65 -26.10
C ASP A 331 -1.52 -11.32 -25.55
N VAL A 332 -0.44 -10.57 -25.38
CA VAL A 332 0.77 -11.08 -24.71
C VAL A 332 0.49 -11.29 -23.21
N ALA A 333 -0.14 -10.33 -22.53
CA ALA A 333 -0.47 -10.44 -21.10
C ALA A 333 -1.40 -11.63 -20.79
N LYS A 334 -2.37 -11.92 -21.67
CA LYS A 334 -3.25 -13.09 -21.57
C LYS A 334 -2.50 -14.43 -21.64
N LYS A 335 -1.35 -14.47 -22.31
CA LYS A 335 -0.49 -15.65 -22.41
C LYS A 335 0.46 -15.77 -21.23
N SER A 336 0.05 -15.26 -20.06
CA SER A 336 0.81 -15.32 -18.81
C SER A 336 2.21 -14.72 -18.96
N ALA A 337 2.29 -13.48 -19.46
CA ALA A 337 3.55 -12.74 -19.59
C ALA A 337 3.42 -11.34 -18.98
N ARG A 338 4.51 -10.85 -18.37
CA ARG A 338 4.63 -9.45 -17.94
C ARG A 338 4.86 -8.56 -19.15
N VAL A 339 4.11 -7.45 -19.26
CA VAL A 339 4.20 -6.56 -20.42
C VAL A 339 4.21 -5.09 -20.01
N SER A 340 5.20 -4.36 -20.53
CA SER A 340 5.22 -2.89 -20.51
C SER A 340 5.02 -2.35 -21.92
N LEU A 341 4.03 -1.47 -22.11
CA LEU A 341 3.83 -0.74 -23.36
C LEU A 341 4.19 0.73 -23.17
N PHE A 342 5.23 1.19 -23.86
CA PHE A 342 5.62 2.59 -23.93
C PHE A 342 5.00 3.25 -25.16
N SER A 343 4.14 4.26 -24.95
CA SER A 343 3.45 4.94 -26.04
C SER A 343 3.53 6.46 -25.92
N PHE A 344 4.30 7.09 -26.81
CA PHE A 344 4.55 8.54 -26.77
C PHE A 344 3.91 9.32 -27.94
N SER A 345 3.45 10.54 -27.66
CA SER A 345 3.04 11.55 -28.65
C SER A 345 4.14 12.59 -28.89
N LEU A 346 4.14 13.28 -30.04
CA LEU A 346 5.08 14.36 -30.33
C LEU A 346 4.66 15.68 -29.64
N THR A 347 4.61 15.67 -28.30
CA THR A 347 4.06 16.77 -27.49
C THR A 347 4.83 16.90 -26.16
N PRO A 348 4.61 17.98 -25.38
CA PRO A 348 5.11 18.11 -24.01
C PRO A 348 4.18 17.52 -22.92
N VAL A 349 3.18 16.72 -23.28
CA VAL A 349 2.25 16.11 -22.31
C VAL A 349 3.01 15.31 -21.24
N ARG A 350 2.58 15.42 -19.98
CA ARG A 350 3.23 14.76 -18.84
C ARG A 350 3.19 13.24 -18.97
N HIS A 351 4.20 12.58 -18.40
CA HIS A 351 4.26 11.13 -18.34
C HIS A 351 3.30 10.56 -17.29
N HIS A 352 2.67 9.44 -17.61
CA HIS A 352 1.75 8.71 -16.78
C HIS A 352 1.99 7.22 -16.93
N VAL A 353 1.91 6.49 -15.82
CA VAL A 353 1.96 5.04 -15.79
C VAL A 353 0.64 4.54 -15.19
N ARG A 354 0.06 3.53 -15.81
CA ARG A 354 -1.10 2.82 -15.27
C ARG A 354 -0.99 1.33 -15.54
N TYR A 355 -1.47 0.54 -14.60
CA TYR A 355 -1.74 -0.88 -14.82
C TYR A 355 -3.18 -1.04 -15.32
N THR A 356 -3.33 -1.58 -16.53
CA THR A 356 -4.63 -1.79 -17.18
C THR A 356 -5.38 -2.96 -16.57
N GLU A 357 -6.70 -3.00 -16.75
CA GLU A 357 -7.55 -4.13 -16.32
C GLU A 357 -7.15 -5.46 -16.99
N THR A 358 -6.53 -5.36 -18.16
CA THR A 358 -6.02 -6.47 -18.97
C THR A 358 -4.63 -6.95 -18.55
N GLY A 359 -3.99 -6.30 -17.57
CA GLY A 359 -2.70 -6.72 -17.01
C GLY A 359 -1.48 -6.15 -17.73
N VAL A 360 -1.59 -4.96 -18.32
CA VAL A 360 -0.49 -4.29 -19.03
C VAL A 360 -0.02 -3.07 -18.26
N TRP A 361 1.30 -2.92 -18.11
CA TRP A 361 1.92 -1.69 -17.64
C TRP A 361 2.00 -0.67 -18.77
N LEU A 362 0.97 0.16 -18.89
CA LEU A 362 0.90 1.18 -19.92
C LEU A 362 1.59 2.46 -19.45
N GLN A 363 2.63 2.85 -20.18
CA GLN A 363 3.30 4.14 -20.03
C GLN A 363 2.91 5.07 -21.18
N THR A 364 2.34 6.23 -20.87
CA THR A 364 1.91 7.22 -21.85
C THR A 364 2.40 8.62 -21.49
N GLY A 365 2.69 9.41 -22.50
CA GLY A 365 3.04 10.81 -22.32
C GLY A 365 3.49 11.44 -23.63
N GLY A 366 3.99 12.66 -23.54
CA GLY A 366 4.67 13.32 -24.62
C GLY A 366 6.15 12.93 -24.67
N GLN A 367 6.69 12.74 -25.87
CA GLN A 367 8.12 12.54 -26.12
C GLN A 367 8.95 13.66 -25.48
N PHE A 368 8.45 14.89 -25.54
CA PHE A 368 9.14 16.07 -25.01
C PHE A 368 8.67 16.47 -23.61
N GLY A 369 7.73 15.72 -23.03
CA GLY A 369 7.10 16.07 -21.77
C GLY A 369 7.92 15.62 -20.57
N ARG A 370 7.74 16.31 -19.43
CA ARG A 370 8.37 15.90 -18.18
C ARG A 370 7.79 14.62 -17.60
N THR A 371 8.67 13.86 -16.95
CA THR A 371 8.31 12.69 -16.15
C THR A 371 8.07 13.09 -14.70
N CYS A 372 9.10 13.59 -14.02
CA CYS A 372 8.98 14.09 -12.64
C CYS A 372 8.39 15.51 -12.58
N ARG A 373 7.72 15.86 -11.46
CA ARG A 373 7.08 17.19 -11.30
C ARG A 373 8.06 18.35 -11.37
N ASN A 374 9.27 18.14 -10.85
CA ASN A 374 10.31 19.18 -10.74
C ASN A 374 11.22 19.25 -11.99
N ALA A 375 10.99 18.40 -12.99
CA ALA A 375 11.74 18.45 -14.23
C ALA A 375 11.23 19.56 -15.17
N ASN A 376 12.11 20.00 -16.07
CA ASN A 376 11.80 20.98 -17.11
C ASN A 376 10.56 20.57 -17.90
N PHE A 377 9.63 21.51 -18.09
CA PHE A 377 8.36 21.25 -18.78
C PHE A 377 8.54 20.66 -20.18
N PHE A 378 9.61 21.06 -20.87
CA PHE A 378 9.98 20.60 -22.20
C PHE A 378 11.43 20.10 -22.20
N LYS A 379 11.65 18.95 -22.83
CA LYS A 379 12.98 18.38 -23.12
C LYS A 379 12.97 17.82 -24.54
N TRP A 380 13.71 18.44 -25.45
CA TRP A 380 13.88 17.85 -26.78
C TRP A 380 14.67 16.54 -26.66
N CYS A 381 14.18 15.47 -27.27
CA CYS A 381 14.87 14.19 -27.38
C CYS A 381 14.28 13.40 -28.56
N ARG A 382 15.00 12.39 -29.04
CA ARG A 382 14.50 11.41 -30.02
C ARG A 382 13.60 10.38 -29.34
N PHE A 383 12.73 9.73 -30.13
CA PHE A 383 11.83 8.69 -29.59
C PHE A 383 12.61 7.56 -28.90
N ALA A 384 13.73 7.12 -29.48
CA ALA A 384 14.59 6.08 -28.90
C ALA A 384 15.24 6.52 -27.58
N GLU A 385 15.65 7.79 -27.47
CA GLU A 385 16.20 8.36 -26.23
C GLU A 385 15.13 8.39 -25.14
N ARG A 386 13.92 8.85 -25.48
CA ARG A 386 12.78 8.84 -24.56
C ARG A 386 12.45 7.43 -24.06
N LEU A 387 12.44 6.46 -24.97
CA LEU A 387 12.17 5.07 -24.61
C LEU A 387 13.27 4.52 -23.69
N LYS A 388 14.54 4.78 -24.02
CA LYS A 388 15.68 4.33 -23.20
C LYS A 388 15.61 4.92 -21.79
N GLU A 389 15.32 6.22 -21.67
CA GLU A 389 15.17 6.90 -20.38
C GLU A 389 14.05 6.30 -19.54
N GLU A 390 12.85 6.14 -20.12
CA GLU A 390 11.70 5.60 -19.38
C GLU A 390 11.81 4.10 -19.09
N SER A 391 12.51 3.34 -19.93
CA SER A 391 12.80 1.92 -19.68
C SER A 391 13.81 1.78 -18.54
N ALA A 392 14.91 2.55 -18.58
CA ALA A 392 15.92 2.55 -17.53
C ALA A 392 15.34 2.93 -16.16
N ARG A 393 14.38 3.88 -16.13
CA ARG A 393 13.71 4.30 -14.89
C ARG A 393 12.98 3.15 -14.18
N VAL A 394 12.40 2.22 -14.92
CA VAL A 394 11.62 1.10 -14.35
C VAL A 394 12.34 -0.23 -14.40
N ALA A 395 13.54 -0.29 -14.97
CA ALA A 395 14.34 -1.51 -15.13
C ALA A 395 14.50 -2.28 -13.82
N LYS A 396 14.92 -1.59 -12.76
CA LYS A 396 15.18 -2.22 -11.46
C LYS A 396 13.93 -2.76 -10.74
N ILE A 397 12.74 -2.24 -11.05
CA ILE A 397 11.48 -2.67 -10.41
C ILE A 397 10.70 -3.69 -11.28
N ARG A 398 11.06 -3.81 -12.57
CA ARG A 398 10.37 -4.67 -13.55
C ARG A 398 11.21 -5.79 -14.16
N GLY A 399 12.53 -5.73 -14.02
CA GLY A 399 13.46 -6.68 -14.65
C GLY A 399 13.50 -6.55 -16.18
N ILE A 400 13.57 -5.31 -16.70
CA ILE A 400 13.67 -5.01 -18.15
C ILE A 400 14.99 -4.39 -18.56
#